data_AF-A0A6H1RBL8-F1
#
_entry.id   AF-A0A6H1RBL8-F1
#
_cell.length_a   1.000
_cell.length_b   1.000
_cell.length_c   1.000
_cell.angle_alpha   90.00
_cell.angle_beta   90.00
_cell.angle_gamma   90.00
#
_symmetry.space_group_name_H-M   'P 1'
#
loop_
_entity.id
_entity.type
_entity.pdbx_description
1 polymer ?
#
loop_
_entity_poly.entity_id
_entity_poly.type
_entity_poly.pdbx_seq_one_letter_code
_entity_poly.pdbx_strand_id
1 'polypeptide(L)'
;MAAAAVSSIPAAEHHRGAASADLVPLLAERGVVLSREQVYRLVTQPPQRMSMDTLMALCDILDCTPNDLIKPEVVNKQVRKTGSGGPESAPPQPKRTVIRRPGRPGSA
;
A
#
# COMPACT_ATOMS: atom_id res chain seq x y z
N MET A 1 11.30 -11.73 -14.54
CA MET A 1 10.21 -12.43 -15.26
C MET A 1 9.54 -13.40 -14.30
N ALA A 2 8.40 -13.00 -13.75
CA ALA A 2 7.39 -13.86 -13.13
C ALA A 2 6.17 -12.97 -12.92
N ALA A 3 5.42 -12.82 -14.00
CA ALA A 3 4.11 -12.19 -14.04
C ALA A 3 3.09 -13.32 -13.85
N ALA A 4 2.29 -13.24 -12.79
CA ALA A 4 1.11 -14.06 -12.55
C ALA A 4 0.25 -13.30 -11.51
N ALA A 5 -1.05 -13.08 -11.66
CA ALA A 5 -1.93 -13.22 -12.80
C ALA A 5 -3.15 -12.31 -12.50
N VAL A 6 -3.30 -11.20 -13.22
CA VAL A 6 -4.61 -10.61 -13.52
C VAL A 6 -5.05 -11.22 -14.86
N SER A 7 -5.30 -12.53 -14.82
CA SER A 7 -5.94 -13.29 -15.90
C SER A 7 -6.35 -14.64 -15.36
N SER A 8 -7.48 -14.63 -14.67
CA SER A 8 -8.50 -15.69 -14.74
C SER A 8 -9.70 -15.20 -13.95
N ILE A 9 -10.49 -14.32 -14.58
CA ILE A 9 -11.93 -14.31 -14.34
C ILE A 9 -12.47 -15.38 -15.30
N PRO A 10 -12.76 -16.61 -14.84
CA PRO A 10 -13.58 -17.51 -15.63
C PRO A 10 -14.98 -16.90 -15.70
N ALA A 11 -15.54 -16.87 -16.90
CA ALA A 11 -16.92 -16.51 -17.16
C ALA A 11 -17.86 -17.40 -16.33
N ALA A 12 -18.28 -16.89 -15.18
CA ALA A 12 -19.49 -17.34 -14.51
C ALA A 12 -20.56 -16.30 -14.84
N GLU A 13 -21.39 -16.63 -15.82
CA GLU A 13 -22.59 -15.89 -16.15
C GLU A 13 -23.55 -15.91 -14.96
N HIS A 14 -23.52 -14.87 -14.15
CA HIS A 14 -24.65 -14.31 -13.39
C HIS A 14 -24.09 -13.06 -12.72
N HIS A 15 -24.82 -11.95 -12.78
CA HIS A 15 -24.46 -10.56 -12.37
C HIS A 15 -24.16 -9.66 -13.58
N ARG A 16 -25.29 -9.22 -14.14
CA ARG A 16 -25.52 -8.19 -15.15
C ARG A 16 -24.51 -7.04 -15.09
N GLY A 17 -23.61 -7.02 -16.08
CA GLY A 17 -22.93 -5.84 -16.64
C GLY A 17 -22.60 -4.68 -15.70
N ALA A 18 -21.42 -4.72 -15.07
CA ALA A 18 -20.67 -3.49 -14.79
C ALA A 18 -20.10 -2.96 -16.12
N ALA A 19 -20.95 -2.44 -16.99
CA ALA A 19 -20.51 -1.65 -18.12
C ALA A 19 -19.81 -0.40 -17.58
N SER A 20 -18.47 -0.44 -17.46
CA SER A 20 -17.63 0.74 -17.22
C SER A 20 -18.17 1.69 -16.12
N ALA A 21 -18.57 1.16 -14.97
CA ALA A 21 -18.98 2.00 -13.86
C ALA A 21 -17.75 2.81 -13.43
N ASP A 22 -17.85 4.14 -13.48
CA ASP A 22 -16.84 5.05 -12.95
C ASP A 22 -16.67 4.67 -11.46
N LEU A 23 -15.63 3.93 -11.10
CA LEU A 23 -15.40 3.38 -9.75
C LEU A 23 -15.21 4.49 -8.71
N VAL A 24 -14.80 5.67 -9.18
CA VAL A 24 -14.52 6.87 -8.38
C VAL A 24 -15.77 7.32 -7.58
N PRO A 25 -16.92 7.63 -8.20
CA PRO A 25 -18.13 8.01 -7.44
C PRO A 25 -18.60 6.91 -6.48
N LEU A 26 -18.53 5.62 -6.86
CA LEU A 26 -18.97 4.52 -6.00
C LEU A 26 -18.12 4.35 -4.74
N LEU A 27 -16.81 4.59 -4.86
CA LEU A 27 -15.88 4.63 -3.73
C LEU A 27 -16.10 5.88 -2.87
N ALA A 28 -16.39 7.03 -3.49
CA ALA A 28 -16.66 8.27 -2.78
C ALA A 28 -17.93 8.20 -1.92
N GLU A 29 -18.99 7.51 -2.38
CA GLU A 29 -20.20 7.22 -1.61
C GLU A 29 -19.89 6.44 -0.31
N ARG A 30 -18.82 5.64 -0.31
CA ARG A 30 -18.34 4.85 0.84
C ARG A 30 -17.24 5.56 1.64
N GLY A 31 -17.01 6.85 1.38
CA GLY A 31 -16.01 7.67 2.04
C GLY A 31 -14.57 7.46 1.57
N VAL A 32 -14.36 6.69 0.49
CA VAL A 32 -13.04 6.43 -0.09
C VAL A 32 -12.82 7.33 -1.29
N VAL A 33 -12.09 8.43 -1.09
CA VAL A 33 -11.76 9.37 -2.17
C VAL A 33 -10.39 9.04 -2.74
N LEU A 34 -10.36 8.55 -3.98
CA LEU A 34 -9.14 8.26 -4.73
C LEU A 34 -9.12 9.08 -6.03
N SER A 35 -7.93 9.44 -6.50
CA SER A 35 -7.77 10.05 -7.82
C SER A 35 -8.06 9.03 -8.94
N ARG A 36 -8.46 9.49 -10.12
CA ARG A 36 -8.65 8.62 -11.30
C ARG A 36 -7.41 7.76 -11.57
N GLU A 37 -6.22 8.32 -11.44
CA GLU A 37 -4.95 7.59 -11.63
C GLU A 37 -4.73 6.51 -10.56
N GLN A 38 -5.08 6.79 -9.29
CA GLN A 38 -4.99 5.81 -8.22
C GLN A 38 -5.94 4.63 -8.47
N VAL A 39 -7.18 4.91 -8.88
CA VAL A 39 -8.15 3.88 -9.25
C VAL A 39 -7.65 3.10 -10.47
N TYR A 40 -7.15 3.78 -11.50
CA TYR A 40 -6.58 3.15 -12.68
C TYR A 40 -5.44 2.19 -12.33
N ARG A 41 -4.50 2.61 -11.48
CA ARG A 41 -3.41 1.74 -11.02
C ARG A 41 -3.91 0.56 -10.19
N LEU A 42 -4.95 0.76 -9.36
CA LEU A 42 -5.54 -0.29 -8.55
C LEU A 42 -6.18 -1.40 -9.39
N VAL A 43 -6.82 -1.04 -10.51
CA VAL A 43 -7.49 -2.01 -11.40
C VAL A 43 -6.55 -2.62 -12.45
N THR A 44 -5.45 -1.94 -12.80
CA THR A 44 -4.51 -2.41 -13.83
C THR A 44 -3.27 -3.11 -13.27
N GLN A 45 -2.91 -2.87 -12.01
CA GLN A 45 -1.68 -3.37 -11.39
C GLN A 45 -1.96 -3.92 -9.98
N PRO A 46 -1.30 -5.02 -9.57
CA PRO A 46 -1.40 -5.50 -8.21
C PRO A 46 -0.83 -4.44 -7.24
N PRO A 47 -1.65 -3.91 -6.30
CA PRO A 47 -1.19 -2.87 -5.39
C PRO A 47 -0.19 -3.44 -4.38
N GLN A 48 0.88 -2.69 -4.11
CA GLN A 48 1.83 -3.03 -3.05
C GLN A 48 1.29 -2.69 -1.65
N ARG A 49 0.44 -1.66 -1.58
CA ARG A 49 -0.18 -1.15 -0.36
C ARG A 49 -1.54 -0.56 -0.72
N MET A 50 -2.53 -0.82 0.12
CA MET A 50 -3.87 -0.23 0.05
C MET A 50 -4.48 -0.19 1.44
N SER A 51 -5.47 0.68 1.66
CA SER A 51 -6.18 0.74 2.95
C SER A 51 -7.20 -0.40 3.05
N MET A 52 -7.52 -0.79 4.28
CA MET A 52 -8.56 -1.78 4.53
C MET A 52 -9.94 -1.26 4.11
N ASP A 53 -10.20 0.04 4.30
CA ASP A 53 -11.45 0.67 3.88
C ASP A 53 -11.67 0.58 2.37
N THR A 54 -10.59 0.74 1.58
CA THR A 54 -10.65 0.57 0.12
C THR A 54 -10.99 -0.87 -0.24
N LEU A 55 -10.42 -1.86 0.47
CA LEU A 55 -10.74 -3.27 0.24
C LEU A 55 -12.21 -3.56 0.50
N MET A 56 -12.72 -3.12 1.65
CA MET A 56 -14.11 -3.37 2.05
C MET A 56 -15.08 -2.66 1.10
N ALA A 57 -14.77 -1.43 0.69
CA ALA A 57 -15.58 -0.71 -0.28
C ALA A 57 -15.62 -1.43 -1.64
N LEU A 58 -14.50 -1.97 -2.11
CA LEU A 58 -14.48 -2.79 -3.32
C LEU A 58 -15.28 -4.08 -3.17
N CYS A 59 -15.15 -4.75 -2.02
CA CYS A 59 -15.92 -5.96 -1.72
C CYS A 59 -17.43 -5.71 -1.75
N ASP A 60 -17.88 -4.59 -1.18
CA ASP A 60 -19.27 -4.16 -1.16
C ASP A 60 -19.78 -3.73 -2.55
N ILE A 61 -18.96 -3.02 -3.35
CA ILE A 61 -19.32 -2.61 -4.72
C ILE A 61 -19.44 -3.81 -5.66
N LEU A 62 -18.55 -4.80 -5.51
CA LEU A 62 -18.43 -5.95 -6.39
C LEU A 62 -19.19 -7.19 -5.87
N ASP A 63 -19.89 -7.05 -4.74
CA ASP A 63 -20.62 -8.13 -4.05
C ASP A 63 -19.79 -9.41 -3.88
N CYS A 64 -18.60 -9.26 -3.28
CA CYS A 64 -17.64 -10.35 -3.13
C CYS A 64 -16.94 -10.31 -1.77
N THR A 65 -16.26 -11.41 -1.43
CA THR A 65 -15.52 -11.51 -0.17
C THR A 65 -14.06 -11.08 -0.34
N PRO A 66 -13.36 -10.70 0.75
CA PRO A 66 -11.94 -10.34 0.67
C PRO A 66 -11.05 -11.44 0.11
N ASN A 67 -11.42 -12.71 0.30
CA ASN A 67 -10.69 -13.87 -0.22
C ASN A 67 -10.83 -14.04 -1.75
N ASP A 68 -11.84 -13.41 -2.35
CA ASP A 68 -12.01 -13.37 -3.81
C ASP A 68 -11.06 -12.35 -4.46
N LEU A 69 -10.69 -11.30 -3.71
CA LEU A 69 -9.78 -10.23 -4.16
C LEU A 69 -8.32 -10.48 -3.78
N ILE A 70 -8.07 -11.07 -2.61
CA ILE A 70 -6.73 -11.23 -2.04
C ILE A 70 -6.48 -12.68 -1.69
N LYS A 71 -5.38 -13.24 -2.21
CA LYS A 71 -4.86 -14.54 -1.81
C LYS A 71 -3.59 -14.33 -0.98
N PRO A 72 -3.61 -14.61 0.33
CA PRO A 72 -2.43 -14.46 1.16
C PRO A 72 -1.38 -15.50 0.74
N GLU A 73 -0.31 -15.05 0.10
CA GLU A 73 0.87 -15.88 -0.15
C GLU A 73 1.92 -15.63 0.95
N VAL A 74 2.34 -16.70 1.62
CA VAL A 74 3.45 -16.62 2.58
C VAL A 74 4.76 -16.54 1.81
N VAL A 75 5.20 -15.31 1.54
CA VAL A 75 6.48 -15.06 0.89
C VAL A 75 7.52 -14.69 1.96
N ASN A 76 8.42 -15.61 2.28
CA ASN A 76 9.59 -15.35 3.12
C ASN A 76 10.67 -14.57 2.34
N LYS A 77 10.31 -13.39 1.83
CA LYS A 77 11.24 -12.51 1.11
C LYS A 77 11.82 -11.50 2.09
N GLN A 78 13.09 -11.64 2.43
CA GLN A 78 13.81 -10.57 3.09
C GLN A 78 13.90 -9.38 2.14
N VAL A 79 13.00 -8.41 2.29
CA VAL A 79 13.12 -7.12 1.63
C VAL A 79 14.27 -6.39 2.30
N ARG A 80 15.40 -6.24 1.59
CA ARG A 80 16.44 -5.31 2.04
C ARG A 80 15.78 -3.96 2.23
N LYS A 81 15.82 -3.42 3.44
CA LYS A 81 15.54 -2.01 3.66
C LYS A 81 16.53 -1.25 2.78
N THR A 82 16.03 -0.54 1.76
CA THR A 82 16.81 0.44 1.01
C THR A 82 17.10 1.61 1.95
N GLY A 83 18.12 1.45 2.80
CA GLY A 83 18.97 2.58 3.15
C GLY A 83 19.68 3.00 1.87
N SER A 84 19.58 4.28 1.52
CA SER A 84 20.04 4.88 0.26
C SER A 84 21.29 4.21 -0.32
N GLY A 85 21.18 3.76 -1.57
CA GLY A 85 22.28 3.17 -2.33
C GLY A 85 23.34 4.22 -2.69
N GLY A 86 24.18 4.56 -1.70
CA GLY A 86 25.51 5.11 -1.92
C GLY A 86 26.56 4.01 -1.71
N PRO A 87 27.79 4.16 -2.23
CA PRO A 87 28.88 3.20 -1.97
C PRO A 87 28.98 2.98 -0.47
N GLU A 88 29.13 1.72 -0.08
CA GLU A 88 29.27 1.20 1.29
C GLU A 88 29.61 2.32 2.28
N SER A 89 28.55 2.89 2.89
CA SER A 89 28.71 4.06 3.74
C SER A 89 29.60 3.63 4.89
N ALA A 90 30.83 4.15 4.89
CA ALA A 90 31.78 3.93 5.96
C ALA A 90 31.07 4.16 7.30
N PRO A 91 31.39 3.38 8.35
CA PRO A 91 30.79 3.58 9.66
C PRO A 91 30.90 5.05 10.05
N PRO A 92 29.83 5.66 10.58
CA PRO A 92 29.83 7.08 10.90
C PRO A 92 31.01 7.38 11.83
N GLN A 93 31.87 8.31 11.41
CA GLN A 93 33.03 8.68 12.20
C GLN A 93 32.55 9.37 13.48
N PRO A 94 32.93 8.88 14.68
CA PRO A 94 32.48 9.47 15.92
C PRO A 94 33.00 10.90 16.03
N LYS A 95 32.08 11.88 15.99
CA LYS A 95 32.42 13.29 16.21
C LYS A 95 32.34 13.60 17.70
N ARG A 96 33.49 13.85 18.32
CA ARG A 96 33.58 14.22 19.73
C ARG A 96 32.84 15.54 19.92
N THR A 97 31.80 15.52 20.76
CA THR A 97 30.99 16.70 21.07
C THR A 97 31.17 17.04 22.53
N VAL A 98 31.40 18.31 22.84
CA VAL A 98 31.47 18.79 24.22
C VAL A 98 30.04 19.09 24.68
N ILE A 99 29.53 18.26 25.59
CA ILE A 99 28.22 18.48 26.21
C ILE A 99 28.39 19.64 27.20
N ARG A 100 27.81 20.81 26.90
CA ARG A 100 27.67 21.87 27.90
C ARG A 100 26.59 21.45 28.89
N ARG A 101 26.98 21.12 30.12
CA ARG A 101 26.04 20.94 31.22
C ARG A 101 25.36 22.30 31.46
N PRO A 102 24.04 22.43 31.29
CA PRO A 102 23.36 23.67 31.66
C PRO A 102 23.61 23.94 33.15
N GLY A 103 24.03 25.17 33.45
CA GLY A 103 24.50 25.58 34.77
C GLY A 103 23.48 25.27 35.85
N ARG A 104 23.96 24.77 36.99
CA ARG A 104 23.15 24.65 38.21
C ARG A 104 22.84 26.08 38.67
N PRO A 105 21.57 26.51 38.78
CA PRO A 105 21.27 27.78 39.42
C PRO A 105 21.80 27.76 40.85
N GLY A 106 22.43 28.86 41.25
CA GLY A 106 23.16 29.03 42.49
C GLY A 106 22.35 28.67 43.74
N SER A 107 23.07 28.12 44.70
CA SER A 107 22.70 28.03 46.11
C SER A 107 22.31 29.40 46.67
N ALA A 108 21.14 29.45 47.32
CA ALA A 108 20.89 30.37 48.42
C ALA A 108 21.66 29.92 49.67
#